data_AF-A0A957ZXE5-F1
#
_entry.id   AF-A0A957ZXE5-F1
#
_cell.length_a   1.000
_cell.length_b   1.000
_cell.length_c   1.000
_cell.angle_alpha   90.00
_cell.angle_beta   90.00
_cell.angle_gamma   90.00
#
_symmetry.space_group_name_H-M   'P 1'
#
loop_
_entity.id
_entity.type
_entity.pdbx_description
1 polymer ?
#
loop_
_entity_poly.entity_id
_entity_poly.type
_entity_poly.pdbx_seq_one_letter_code
_entity_poly.pdbx_strand_id
1 'polypeptide(L)'
;RYVDLARVARLTDSHDGAEGGRALVAAIRTLAAEIGQPTSIAALGIDAEAFAAALDTLCDNAVSDMSIISSQRPVDMDELRRLFEYAYAGKPIDF
;
A
#
# COMPACT_ATOMS: atom_id res chain seq x y z
N ARG A 1 -14.86 -8.44 -1.93
CA ARG A 1 -13.82 -8.91 -0.98
C ARG A 1 -13.43 -7.84 0.04
N TYR A 2 -12.84 -6.70 -0.32
CA TYR A 2 -12.46 -5.67 0.67
C TYR A 2 -13.66 -5.02 1.36
N VAL A 3 -14.76 -4.76 0.64
CA VAL A 3 -16.02 -4.29 1.24
C VAL A 3 -16.57 -5.27 2.28
N ASP A 4 -16.44 -6.58 2.04
CA ASP A 4 -16.89 -7.60 2.98
C ASP A 4 -16.08 -7.56 4.28
N LEU A 5 -14.76 -7.36 4.18
CA LEU A 5 -13.89 -7.15 5.34
C LEU A 5 -14.27 -5.87 6.10
N ALA A 6 -14.54 -4.77 5.39
CA ALA A 6 -14.96 -3.52 6.01
C ALA A 6 -16.27 -3.69 6.81
N ARG A 7 -17.24 -4.44 6.26
CA ARG A 7 -18.51 -4.76 6.94
C ARG A 7 -18.32 -5.67 8.14
N VAL A 8 -17.51 -6.73 8.02
CA VAL A 8 -17.20 -7.63 9.15
C VAL A 8 -16.53 -6.87 10.29
N ALA A 9 -15.62 -5.95 9.96
CA ALA A 9 -14.96 -5.06 10.90
C ALA A 9 -15.86 -3.90 11.41
N ARG A 10 -17.12 -3.82 10.96
CA ARG A 10 -18.11 -2.78 11.33
C ARG A 10 -17.64 -1.36 11.01
N LEU A 11 -16.88 -1.19 9.93
CA LEU A 11 -16.38 0.10 9.46
C LEU A 11 -17.37 0.80 8.52
N THR A 12 -18.30 0.05 7.92
CA THR A 12 -19.34 0.55 7.01
C THR A 12 -20.44 -0.50 6.87
N ASP A 13 -21.66 -0.04 6.56
CA ASP A 13 -22.76 -0.90 6.11
C ASP A 13 -22.91 -0.92 4.58
N SER A 14 -22.10 -0.12 3.87
CA SER A 14 -22.13 -0.03 2.41
C SER A 14 -21.77 -1.36 1.76
N HIS A 15 -22.45 -1.65 0.66
CA HIS A 15 -22.16 -2.77 -0.22
C HIS A 15 -21.34 -2.34 -1.46
N ASP A 16 -21.05 -1.04 -1.59
CA ASP A 16 -20.21 -0.53 -2.66
C ASP A 16 -18.74 -0.91 -2.42
N GLY A 17 -18.12 -1.50 -3.45
CA GLY A 17 -16.75 -2.01 -3.36
C GLY A 17 -15.73 -0.91 -3.08
N ALA A 18 -15.88 0.25 -3.72
CA ALA A 18 -14.93 1.33 -3.65
C ALA A 18 -15.05 2.09 -2.31
N GLU A 19 -16.28 2.35 -1.86
CA GLU A 19 -16.56 2.93 -0.54
C GLU A 19 -16.06 2.02 0.58
N GLY A 20 -16.38 0.73 0.53
CA GLY A 20 -15.90 -0.24 1.51
C GLY A 20 -14.37 -0.35 1.55
N GLY A 21 -13.72 -0.34 0.38
CA GLY A 21 -12.27 -0.30 0.28
C GLY A 21 -11.66 0.95 0.93
N ARG A 22 -12.22 2.14 0.66
CA ARG A 22 -11.76 3.40 1.26
C ARG A 22 -11.94 3.41 2.79
N ALA A 23 -13.07 2.94 3.30
CA ALA A 23 -13.33 2.83 4.73
C ALA A 23 -12.31 1.92 5.42
N LEU A 24 -12.01 0.76 4.82
CA LEU A 24 -11.01 -0.17 5.34
C LEU A 24 -9.61 0.43 5.36
N VAL A 25 -9.18 1.08 4.26
CA VAL A 25 -7.86 1.73 4.18
C VAL A 25 -7.73 2.83 5.24
N ALA A 26 -8.75 3.67 5.41
CA ALA A 26 -8.74 4.73 6.41
C ALA A 26 -8.61 4.18 7.83
N ALA A 27 -9.32 3.11 8.16
CA ALA A 27 -9.23 2.46 9.46
C ALA A 27 -7.83 1.86 9.72
N ILE A 28 -7.24 1.19 8.73
CA ILE A 28 -5.87 0.64 8.85
C ILE A 28 -4.85 1.75 9.10
N ARG A 29 -4.94 2.88 8.37
CA ARG A 29 -4.02 4.01 8.57
C ARG A 29 -4.22 4.71 9.91
N THR A 30 -5.46 4.81 10.38
CA THR A 30 -5.77 5.35 11.72
C THR A 30 -5.16 4.46 12.80
N LEU A 31 -5.38 3.15 12.72
CA LEU A 31 -4.81 2.18 13.65
C LEU A 31 -3.28 2.25 13.66
N ALA A 32 -2.64 2.29 12.49
CA ALA A 32 -1.19 2.42 12.37
C ALA A 32 -0.68 3.67 13.09
N ALA A 33 -1.35 4.82 12.92
CA ALA A 33 -0.99 6.05 13.62
C ALA A 33 -1.19 5.95 15.15
N GLU A 34 -2.29 5.35 15.60
CA GLU A 34 -2.58 5.17 17.04
C GLU A 34 -1.54 4.32 17.75
N ILE A 35 -0.98 3.31 17.08
CA ILE A 35 0.08 2.45 17.64
C ILE A 35 1.50 2.97 17.36
N GLY A 36 1.63 4.17 16.78
CA GLY A 36 2.93 4.78 16.47
C GLY A 36 3.68 4.14 15.30
N GLN A 37 2.98 3.39 14.44
CA GLN A 37 3.58 2.81 13.23
C GLN A 37 3.63 3.86 12.09
N PRO A 38 4.80 4.06 11.46
CA PRO A 38 4.94 4.94 10.30
C PRO A 38 4.03 4.52 9.14
N THR A 39 3.41 5.50 8.47
CA THR A 39 2.52 5.26 7.31
C THR A 39 3.16 5.61 5.97
N SER A 40 4.48 5.80 5.95
CA SER A 40 5.29 6.06 4.77
C SER A 40 6.73 5.59 5.01
N ILE A 41 7.47 5.29 3.94
CA ILE A 41 8.90 4.92 4.06
C ILE A 41 9.72 6.14 4.49
N ALA A 42 9.37 7.35 4.02
CA ALA A 42 10.04 8.59 4.45
C ALA A 42 9.95 8.81 5.97
N ALA A 43 8.83 8.44 6.59
CA ALA A 43 8.64 8.54 8.04
C ALA A 43 9.53 7.57 8.87
N LEU A 44 10.23 6.63 8.22
CA LEU A 44 11.28 5.82 8.85
C LEU A 44 12.64 6.55 8.95
N GLY A 45 12.74 7.78 8.42
CA GLY A 45 14.00 8.52 8.36
C GLY A 45 14.90 8.13 7.19
N ILE A 46 14.35 7.43 6.18
CA ILE A 46 15.07 7.08 4.96
C ILE A 46 15.10 8.28 4.03
N ASP A 47 16.31 8.72 3.71
CA ASP A 47 16.56 9.82 2.80
C ASP A 47 16.06 9.53 1.37
N ALA A 48 15.63 10.58 0.66
CA ALA A 48 15.04 10.47 -0.68
C ALA A 48 16.04 10.01 -1.73
N GLU A 49 17.29 10.48 -1.66
CA GLU A 49 18.35 10.04 -2.57
C GLU A 49 18.74 8.58 -2.29
N ALA A 50 18.83 8.20 -1.01
CA ALA A 50 19.10 6.81 -0.62
C ALA A 50 17.99 5.86 -1.11
N PHE A 51 16.72 6.26 -0.97
CA PHE A 51 15.59 5.49 -1.49
C PHE A 51 15.62 5.39 -3.02
N ALA A 52 15.81 6.51 -3.73
CA ALA A 52 15.84 6.53 -5.18
C ALA A 52 16.97 5.67 -5.75
N ALA A 53 18.15 5.65 -5.10
CA ALA A 53 19.27 4.81 -5.48
C ALA A 53 19.00 3.30 -5.29
N ALA A 54 18.12 2.93 -4.35
CA ALA A 54 17.76 1.54 -4.08
C ALA A 54 16.50 1.07 -4.84
N LEU A 55 15.75 1.98 -5.45
CA LEU A 55 14.42 1.71 -5.99
C LEU A 55 14.40 0.61 -7.06
N ASP A 56 15.37 0.60 -7.98
CA ASP A 56 15.44 -0.43 -9.02
C ASP A 56 15.68 -1.81 -8.40
N THR A 57 16.60 -1.91 -7.45
CA THR A 57 16.86 -3.15 -6.70
C THR A 57 15.64 -3.62 -5.90
N LEU A 58 14.87 -2.70 -5.31
CA LEU A 58 13.62 -3.05 -4.62
C LEU A 58 12.59 -3.64 -5.58
N CYS A 59 12.46 -3.08 -6.78
CA CYS A 59 11.54 -3.59 -7.80
C CYS A 59 11.97 -4.97 -8.31
N ASP A 60 13.26 -5.14 -8.63
CA ASP A 60 13.81 -6.43 -9.08
C ASP A 60 13.59 -7.53 -8.05
N ASN A 61 13.85 -7.22 -6.78
CA ASN A 61 13.63 -8.16 -5.67
C ASN A 61 12.15 -8.52 -5.53
N ALA A 62 11.25 -7.55 -5.61
CA ALA A 62 9.82 -7.78 -5.48
C ALA A 62 9.27 -8.66 -6.62
N VAL A 63 9.75 -8.48 -7.87
CA VAL A 63 9.35 -9.34 -9.00
C VAL A 63 9.97 -10.73 -8.94
N SER A 64 11.16 -10.85 -8.35
CA SER A 64 11.81 -12.15 -8.17
C SER A 64 11.22 -12.95 -7.00
N ASP A 65 10.43 -12.34 -6.12
CA ASP A 65 9.81 -13.00 -4.99
C ASP A 65 8.61 -13.86 -5.43
N MET A 66 8.63 -15.15 -5.08
CA MET A 66 7.59 -16.10 -5.49
C MET A 66 6.18 -15.73 -5.00
N SER A 67 6.06 -14.90 -3.96
CA SER A 67 4.77 -14.41 -3.48
C SER A 67 4.05 -13.55 -4.51
N ILE A 68 4.76 -12.92 -5.45
CA ILE A 68 4.15 -12.07 -6.49
C ILE A 68 3.18 -12.87 -7.39
N ILE A 69 3.42 -14.17 -7.58
CA ILE A 69 2.58 -15.07 -8.37
C ILE A 69 1.17 -15.22 -7.74
N SER A 70 1.05 -14.99 -6.44
CA SER A 70 -0.23 -15.06 -5.71
C SER A 70 -1.05 -13.77 -5.75
N SER A 71 -0.50 -12.69 -6.33
CA SER A 71 -1.20 -11.42 -6.48
C SER A 71 -2.46 -11.57 -7.33
N GLN A 72 -3.56 -10.92 -6.94
CA GLN A 72 -4.79 -10.90 -7.72
C GLN A 72 -4.71 -10.02 -8.97
N ARG A 73 -3.72 -9.11 -9.04
CA ARG A 73 -3.47 -8.23 -10.17
C ARG A 73 -2.07 -8.53 -10.73
N PRO A 74 -1.92 -8.75 -12.04
CA PRO A 74 -0.60 -8.78 -12.69
C PRO A 74 0.17 -7.51 -12.37
N VAL A 75 1.45 -7.65 -12.04
CA VAL A 75 2.29 -6.51 -11.67
C VAL A 75 3.09 -6.09 -12.89
N ASP A 76 2.91 -4.86 -13.33
CA ASP A 76 3.77 -4.19 -14.29
C ASP A 76 4.95 -3.50 -13.58
N MET A 77 6.11 -3.45 -14.22
CA MET A 77 7.33 -2.89 -13.60
C MET A 77 7.20 -1.39 -13.30
N ASP A 78 6.59 -0.63 -14.21
CA ASP A 78 6.41 0.82 -14.02
C ASP A 78 5.34 1.07 -12.95
N GLU A 79 4.28 0.26 -12.92
CA GLU A 79 3.28 0.31 -11.85
C GLU A 79 3.88 -0.02 -10.47
N LEU A 80 4.76 -1.03 -10.39
CA LEU A 80 5.42 -1.43 -9.15
C LEU A 80 6.38 -0.33 -8.65
N ARG A 81 7.14 0.27 -9.55
CA ARG A 81 8.00 1.40 -9.23
C ARG A 81 7.18 2.56 -8.66
N ARG A 82 6.07 2.91 -9.33
CA ARG A 82 5.15 3.96 -8.87
C ARG A 82 4.51 3.60 -7.52
N LEU A 83 4.21 2.32 -7.27
CA LEU A 83 3.72 1.85 -5.97
C LEU A 83 4.73 2.14 -4.84
N PHE A 84 6.01 1.84 -5.05
CA PHE A 84 7.07 2.14 -4.09
C PHE A 84 7.24 3.64 -3.86
N GLU A 85 7.17 4.47 -4.92
CA GLU A 85 7.24 5.93 -4.80
C GLU A 85 6.06 6.49 -3.98
N TYR A 86 4.84 5.96 -4.16
CA TYR A 86 3.67 6.35 -3.38
C TYR A 86 3.78 5.89 -1.94
N ALA A 87 4.32 4.70 -1.69
CA ALA A 87 4.62 4.20 -0.34
C ALA A 87 5.69 5.07 0.34
N TYR A 88 6.70 5.54 -0.41
CA TYR A 88 7.71 6.45 0.11
C TYR A 88 7.10 7.76 0.60
N ALA A 89 6.27 8.39 -0.22
CA ALA A 89 5.59 9.64 0.11
C ALA A 89 4.38 9.46 1.05
N GLY A 90 3.93 8.23 1.30
CA GLY A 90 2.72 7.94 2.07
C GLY A 90 1.41 8.31 1.37
N LYS A 91 1.41 8.47 0.04
CA LYS A 91 0.28 8.95 -0.75
C LYS A 91 -0.77 7.87 -1.02
N PRO A 92 -2.07 8.22 -1.09
CA PRO A 92 -3.09 7.32 -1.63
C PRO A 92 -2.85 7.07 -3.12
N ILE A 93 -3.11 5.86 -3.59
CA ILE A 93 -2.98 5.47 -5.00
C ILE A 93 -4.12 6.08 -5.81
N ASP A 94 -3.79 6.69 -6.95
CA ASP A 94 -4.72 7.43 -7.82
C ASP A 94 -4.58 7.07 -9.32
N PHE A 95 -3.99 5.90 -9.62
CA PHE A 95 -3.75 5.40 -10.97
C PHE A 95 -4.20 3.96 -11.18
#